data_AF-A0A1J8QNL7-F1
#
_entry.id   AF-A0A1J8QNL7-F1
#
_cell.length_a   1.000
_cell.length_b   1.000
_cell.length_c   1.000
_cell.angle_alpha   90.00
_cell.angle_beta   90.00
_cell.angle_gamma   90.00
#
_symmetry.space_group_name_H-M   'P 1'
#
loop_
_entity.id
_entity.type
_entity.pdbx_description
1 polymer ?
#
loop_
_entity_poly.entity_id
_entity_poly.type
_entity_poly.pdbx_seq_one_letter_code
_entity_poly.pdbx_strand_id
1 'polypeptide(L)'
;MAVTMWLIACTVYERFPHDHHRCNKPQHIDKFPVIALPLVKAPQDETALQTKRTRKVGVTGKYGTRYGASLRKQVKKMEITQHARYTCTFCGKDSVKRTAVGIWHCSSCKKTIAGGAWTVSTTAAATVRSTVRRLREITEA
;
A
#
# COMPACT_ATOMS: atom_id res chain seq x y z
N MET A 1 18.14 36.53 -52.72
CA MET A 1 19.06 37.69 -52.70
C MET A 1 18.35 38.79 -51.92
N ALA A 2 18.72 39.22 -50.71
CA ALA A 2 19.94 39.08 -49.94
C ALA A 2 19.61 39.23 -48.43
N VAL A 3 19.67 38.14 -47.67
CA VAL A 3 20.13 38.11 -46.26
C VAL A 3 20.67 36.69 -46.00
N THR A 4 21.74 36.35 -46.70
CA THR A 4 22.51 35.09 -46.58
C THR A 4 23.73 35.24 -45.66
N MET A 5 23.75 36.19 -44.72
CA MET A 5 25.01 36.55 -44.02
C MET A 5 24.94 36.64 -42.48
N TRP A 6 24.13 35.80 -41.83
CA TRP A 6 24.29 35.53 -40.38
C TRP A 6 24.40 34.04 -40.05
N LEU A 7 24.95 33.27 -40.99
CA LEU A 7 25.22 31.84 -40.80
C LEU A 7 26.56 31.56 -40.12
N ILE A 8 27.39 32.52 -39.73
CA ILE A 8 28.76 32.18 -39.34
C ILE A 8 29.20 32.99 -38.14
N ALA A 9 29.73 32.27 -37.16
CA ALA A 9 30.41 32.75 -35.96
C ALA A 9 29.44 33.33 -34.92
N CYS A 10 29.32 32.79 -33.72
CA CYS A 10 30.21 31.92 -32.98
C CYS A 10 29.32 31.34 -31.89
N THR A 11 29.08 30.03 -31.89
CA THR A 11 29.94 29.07 -31.19
C THR A 11 30.16 29.46 -29.74
N VAL A 12 29.94 28.48 -28.85
CA VAL A 12 30.12 28.53 -27.39
C VAL A 12 28.83 29.07 -26.73
N TYR A 13 27.97 28.30 -26.07
CA TYR A 13 28.19 27.04 -25.37
C TYR A 13 26.82 26.52 -24.89
N GLU A 14 26.58 25.23 -25.16
CA GLU A 14 25.82 24.26 -24.38
C GLU A 14 25.08 24.73 -23.09
N ARG A 15 23.78 24.41 -22.94
CA ARG A 15 23.32 23.25 -22.15
C ARG A 15 21.78 23.06 -22.22
N PHE A 16 21.39 21.99 -22.92
CA PHE A 16 20.36 20.95 -22.66
C PHE A 16 19.68 20.91 -21.26
N PRO A 17 18.56 20.15 -21.07
CA PRO A 17 17.14 20.56 -21.13
C PRO A 17 16.39 20.31 -19.80
N HIS A 18 15.10 20.62 -19.71
CA HIS A 18 14.17 19.78 -18.94
C HIS A 18 12.78 19.85 -19.56
N ASP A 19 12.48 18.84 -20.37
CA ASP A 19 11.20 18.62 -21.01
C ASP A 19 10.09 18.41 -19.97
N HIS A 20 9.15 19.35 -19.95
CA HIS A 20 7.80 19.12 -19.48
C HIS A 20 7.08 18.22 -20.49
N HIS A 21 7.17 16.91 -20.31
CA HIS A 21 6.31 16.00 -21.06
C HIS A 21 4.86 16.13 -20.58
N ARG A 22 4.09 16.68 -21.52
CA ARG A 22 2.67 16.93 -21.56
C ARG A 22 1.86 15.65 -21.30
N CYS A 23 0.85 15.83 -20.47
CA CYS A 23 -0.26 14.91 -20.22
C CYS A 23 -0.88 14.42 -21.55
N ASN A 24 -0.88 13.11 -21.79
CA ASN A 24 -1.76 12.48 -22.77
C ASN A 24 -2.86 11.72 -22.02
N LYS A 25 -4.10 12.16 -22.23
CA LYS A 25 -5.33 11.60 -21.69
C LYS A 25 -5.85 10.55 -22.68
N PRO A 26 -5.89 9.24 -22.35
CA PRO A 26 -6.64 8.30 -23.18
C PRO A 26 -8.14 8.49 -22.96
N GLN A 27 -8.84 8.63 -24.08
CA GLN A 27 -10.29 8.76 -24.18
C GLN A 27 -10.95 7.39 -24.00
N HIS A 28 -11.89 7.33 -23.05
CA HIS A 28 -13.20 6.69 -23.17
C HIS A 28 -13.30 5.31 -23.87
N ILE A 29 -13.38 4.25 -23.06
CA ILE A 29 -14.13 3.04 -23.43
C ILE A 29 -15.21 2.87 -22.37
N ASP A 30 -16.42 3.09 -22.83
CA ASP A 30 -17.66 3.03 -22.09
C ASP A 30 -18.18 1.59 -22.01
N LYS A 31 -18.86 1.31 -20.88
CA LYS A 31 -19.86 0.24 -20.69
C LYS A 31 -19.36 -1.17 -20.37
N PHE A 32 -19.06 -1.39 -19.10
CA PHE A 32 -19.44 -2.63 -18.42
C PHE A 32 -20.48 -2.30 -17.33
N PRO A 33 -21.52 -3.15 -17.17
CA PRO A 33 -22.70 -2.81 -16.40
C PRO A 33 -22.35 -2.62 -14.93
N VAL A 34 -22.77 -1.48 -14.41
CA VAL A 34 -22.74 -1.09 -13.00
C VAL A 34 -23.71 -2.00 -12.25
N ILE A 35 -23.28 -3.22 -11.93
CA ILE A 35 -23.90 -3.98 -10.87
C ILE A 35 -23.49 -3.25 -9.60
N ALA A 36 -24.43 -2.46 -9.07
CA ALA A 36 -24.28 -1.75 -7.82
C ALA A 36 -23.90 -2.74 -6.73
N LEU A 37 -22.60 -2.84 -6.42
CA LEU A 37 -22.18 -3.48 -5.18
C LEU A 37 -22.83 -2.70 -4.05
N PRO A 38 -23.57 -3.38 -3.16
CA PRO A 38 -24.18 -2.70 -2.04
C PRO A 38 -23.07 -2.03 -1.25
N LEU A 39 -23.31 -0.76 -0.95
CA LEU A 39 -22.50 0.08 -0.11
C LEU A 39 -22.41 -0.59 1.28
N VAL A 40 -21.43 -1.48 1.46
CA VAL A 40 -21.10 -2.03 2.77
C VAL A 40 -20.67 -0.85 3.61
N LYS A 41 -21.62 -0.35 4.41
CA LYS A 41 -21.38 0.67 5.42
C LYS A 41 -20.17 0.24 6.22
N ALA A 42 -19.17 1.11 6.27
CA ALA A 42 -18.05 0.96 7.19
C ALA A 42 -18.64 0.74 8.60
N PRO A 43 -18.25 -0.33 9.32
CA PRO A 43 -18.74 -0.56 10.66
C PRO A 43 -18.32 0.63 11.53
N GLN A 44 -19.31 1.41 11.99
CA GLN A 44 -19.12 2.37 13.07
C GLN A 44 -19.00 1.52 14.34
N ASP A 45 -17.78 1.37 14.82
CA ASP A 45 -17.47 0.77 16.12
C ASP A 45 -18.03 1.68 17.23
N GLU A 46 -19.26 1.37 17.64
CA GLU A 46 -19.91 1.82 18.86
C GLU A 46 -19.38 0.96 20.03
N THR A 47 -18.16 1.23 20.50
CA THR A 47 -17.70 0.72 21.81
C THR A 47 -17.22 1.83 22.73
N ALA A 48 -18.12 2.16 23.65
CA ALA A 48 -17.96 2.26 25.10
C ALA A 48 -17.04 3.32 25.77
N LEU A 49 -17.54 3.76 26.93
CA LEU A 49 -17.11 4.81 27.86
C LEU A 49 -15.66 4.66 28.36
N GLN A 50 -14.73 5.20 27.57
CA GLN A 50 -13.47 5.75 28.05
C GLN A 50 -13.31 7.10 27.35
N THR A 51 -12.73 8.13 28.00
CA THR A 51 -12.59 9.47 27.39
C THR A 51 -11.69 9.39 26.16
N LYS A 52 -12.32 9.10 25.02
CA LYS A 52 -11.65 8.80 23.76
C LYS A 52 -10.95 10.08 23.29
N ARG A 53 -9.64 10.14 23.47
CA ARG A 53 -8.80 11.30 23.15
C ARG A 53 -9.01 11.82 21.72
N THR A 54 -9.37 10.94 20.78
CA THR A 54 -9.53 11.34 19.37
C THR A 54 -10.75 10.69 18.72
N ARG A 55 -11.61 11.50 18.07
CA ARG A 55 -12.79 11.00 17.35
C ARG A 55 -12.44 10.29 16.03
N LYS A 56 -11.54 10.88 15.24
CA LYS A 56 -11.24 10.42 13.85
C LYS A 56 -9.79 9.93 13.67
N VAL A 57 -8.82 10.60 14.28
CA VAL A 57 -7.39 10.47 13.91
C VAL A 57 -6.70 9.22 14.47
N GLY A 58 -7.06 8.73 15.66
CA GLY A 58 -6.45 7.54 16.26
C GLY A 58 -4.92 7.65 16.38
N VAL A 59 -4.19 6.58 16.02
CA VAL A 59 -2.71 6.47 16.09
C VAL A 59 -2.01 7.62 15.34
N THR A 60 -2.61 8.13 14.26
CA THR A 60 -2.04 9.24 13.47
C THR A 60 -2.15 10.62 14.13
N GLY A 61 -2.65 10.69 15.36
CA GLY A 61 -2.62 11.91 16.18
C GLY A 61 -1.20 12.46 16.42
N LYS A 62 -0.18 11.59 16.38
CA LYS A 62 1.24 12.00 16.50
C LYS A 62 1.71 12.99 15.43
N TYR A 63 1.05 12.99 14.27
CA TYR A 63 1.44 13.85 13.15
C TYR A 63 0.86 15.27 13.23
N GLY A 64 -0.07 15.53 14.16
CA GLY A 64 -0.71 16.84 14.30
C GLY A 64 -1.37 17.29 13.01
N THR A 65 -1.17 18.55 12.63
CA THR A 65 -1.80 19.20 11.46
C THR A 65 -1.07 18.99 10.12
N ARG A 66 0.19 18.55 10.12
CA ARG A 66 1.18 18.80 9.04
C ARG A 66 0.95 18.15 7.66
N TYR A 67 0.48 16.91 7.56
CA TYR A 67 0.52 16.15 6.28
C TYR A 67 -0.84 16.05 5.54
N GLY A 68 -1.86 16.74 6.03
CA GLY A 68 -3.21 16.67 5.43
C GLY A 68 -4.00 15.40 5.75
N ALA A 69 -5.29 15.40 5.43
CA ALA A 69 -6.22 14.36 5.86
C ALA A 69 -6.08 13.03 5.08
N SER A 70 -5.77 13.08 3.78
CA SER A 70 -5.69 11.89 2.92
C SER A 70 -4.53 10.97 3.33
N LEU A 71 -3.33 11.54 3.47
CA LEU A 71 -2.13 10.80 3.87
C LEU A 71 -2.30 10.20 5.27
N ARG A 72 -2.85 10.94 6.23
CA ARG A 72 -3.14 10.42 7.58
C ARG A 72 -4.11 9.24 7.55
N LYS A 73 -5.13 9.24 6.69
CA LYS A 73 -6.05 8.09 6.57
C LYS A 73 -5.36 6.84 6.03
N GLN A 74 -4.46 6.98 5.06
CA GLN A 74 -3.71 5.85 4.50
C GLN A 74 -2.71 5.29 5.51
N VAL A 75 -1.92 6.17 6.14
CA VAL A 75 -0.95 5.79 7.18
C VAL A 75 -1.65 5.16 8.36
N LYS A 76 -2.81 5.67 8.80
CA LYS A 76 -3.59 5.05 9.88
C LYS A 76 -3.89 3.58 9.62
N LYS A 77 -4.28 3.21 8.39
CA LYS A 77 -4.57 1.82 8.04
C LYS A 77 -3.30 0.96 8.17
N MET A 78 -2.18 1.42 7.61
CA MET A 78 -0.91 0.69 7.66
C MET A 78 -0.33 0.60 9.09
N GLU A 79 -0.48 1.66 9.89
CA GLU A 79 0.01 1.70 11.27
C GLU A 79 -0.81 0.85 12.24
N ILE A 80 -2.11 0.72 12.00
CA ILE A 80 -2.95 -0.19 12.79
C ILE A 80 -2.55 -1.63 12.49
N THR A 81 -2.44 -2.00 11.21
CA THR A 81 -2.09 -3.38 10.84
C THR A 81 -0.70 -3.77 11.28
N GLN A 82 0.29 -2.87 11.20
CA GLN A 82 1.66 -3.20 11.62
C GLN A 82 1.80 -3.45 13.13
N HIS A 83 1.02 -2.74 13.96
CA HIS A 83 1.08 -2.85 15.43
C HIS A 83 0.08 -3.87 15.98
N ALA A 84 -0.83 -4.35 15.15
CA ALA A 84 -1.75 -5.42 15.51
C ALA A 84 -1.00 -6.71 15.84
N ARG A 85 -1.58 -7.52 16.71
CA ARG A 85 -1.15 -8.90 16.93
C ARG A 85 -1.87 -9.81 15.97
N TYR A 86 -1.14 -10.76 15.42
CA TYR A 86 -1.70 -11.75 14.49
C TYR A 86 -1.67 -13.14 15.09
N THR A 87 -2.62 -13.96 14.62
CA THR A 87 -2.69 -15.40 14.90
C THR A 87 -1.48 -16.10 14.29
N CYS A 88 -0.75 -16.87 15.09
CA CYS A 88 0.34 -17.70 14.58
C CYS A 88 -0.22 -18.99 13.96
N THR A 89 0.14 -19.30 12.72
CA THR A 89 -0.27 -20.55 12.04
C THR A 89 0.30 -21.81 12.68
N PHE A 90 1.36 -21.70 13.49
CA PHE A 90 1.99 -22.85 14.13
C PHE A 90 1.43 -23.18 15.51
N CYS A 91 1.08 -22.17 16.30
CA CYS A 91 0.70 -22.36 17.70
C CYS A 91 -0.71 -21.83 18.04
N GLY A 92 -1.44 -21.29 17.06
CA GLY A 92 -2.81 -20.77 17.22
C GLY A 92 -2.97 -19.49 18.04
N LYS A 93 -1.94 -19.08 18.79
CA LYS A 93 -1.98 -17.90 19.67
C LYS A 93 -1.72 -16.57 18.95
N ASP A 94 -2.40 -15.50 19.38
CA ASP A 94 -2.22 -14.11 18.94
C ASP A 94 -0.96 -13.44 19.51
N SER A 95 0.19 -13.96 19.10
CA SER A 95 1.49 -13.57 19.65
C SER A 95 2.51 -13.15 18.61
N VAL A 96 2.10 -13.11 17.33
CA VAL A 96 2.97 -12.66 16.24
C VAL A 96 3.05 -11.13 16.26
N LYS A 97 4.28 -10.62 16.31
CA LYS A 97 4.61 -9.20 16.19
C LYS A 97 5.57 -8.97 15.02
N ARG A 98 5.53 -7.77 14.45
CA ARG A 98 6.50 -7.32 13.46
C ARG A 98 7.82 -6.96 14.15
N THR A 99 8.94 -7.50 13.66
CA THR A 99 10.28 -7.11 14.12
C THR A 99 10.91 -6.16 13.12
N ALA A 100 10.86 -6.51 11.83
CA ALA A 100 11.35 -5.70 10.72
C ALA A 100 10.38 -5.78 9.53
N VAL A 101 10.67 -5.04 8.46
CA VAL A 101 9.87 -5.10 7.23
C VAL A 101 9.90 -6.54 6.69
N GLY A 102 8.74 -7.16 6.54
CA GLY A 102 8.62 -8.54 6.03
C GLY A 102 9.02 -9.64 7.02
N ILE A 103 9.57 -9.29 8.20
CA ILE A 103 9.99 -10.26 9.23
C ILE A 103 9.06 -10.16 10.44
N TRP A 104 8.38 -11.26 10.71
CA TRP A 104 7.42 -11.40 11.81
C TRP A 104 7.91 -12.45 12.80
N HIS A 105 7.91 -12.12 14.08
CA HIS A 105 8.36 -13.02 15.14
C HIS A 105 7.21 -13.36 16.09
N CYS A 106 7.01 -14.65 16.35
CA CYS A 106 6.05 -15.12 17.34
C CYS A 106 6.70 -15.20 18.73
N SER A 107 6.17 -14.47 19.72
CA SER A 107 6.76 -14.51 21.06
C SER A 107 6.53 -15.84 21.79
N SER A 108 5.51 -16.61 21.42
CA SER A 108 5.18 -17.86 22.11
C SER A 108 5.94 -19.07 21.56
N CYS A 109 5.96 -19.28 20.24
CA CYS A 109 6.66 -20.40 19.61
C CYS A 109 8.07 -20.07 19.14
N LYS A 110 8.52 -18.80 19.27
CA LYS A 110 9.83 -18.29 18.84
C LYS A 110 10.15 -18.52 17.36
N LYS A 111 9.12 -18.81 16.54
CA LYS A 111 9.27 -18.96 15.10
C LYS A 111 9.26 -17.60 14.42
N THR A 112 10.16 -17.44 13.47
CA THR A 112 10.23 -16.29 12.58
C THR A 112 9.54 -16.63 11.26
N ILE A 113 8.66 -15.75 10.81
CA ILE A 113 7.80 -15.92 9.65
C ILE A 113 8.10 -14.78 8.67
N ALA A 114 8.35 -15.14 7.41
CA ALA A 114 8.42 -14.17 6.32
C ALA A 114 7.00 -13.83 5.85
N GLY A 115 6.71 -12.54 5.71
CA GLY A 115 5.37 -12.06 5.39
C GLY A 115 5.38 -10.74 4.62
N GLY A 116 4.22 -10.08 4.57
CA GLY A 116 4.10 -8.75 3.98
C GLY A 116 4.76 -7.66 4.82
N ALA A 117 4.91 -6.47 4.23
CA ALA A 117 5.51 -5.31 4.89
C ALA A 117 4.69 -4.82 6.09
N TRP A 118 3.35 -4.84 5.97
CA TRP A 118 2.40 -4.29 6.96
C TRP A 118 1.40 -5.32 7.49
N THR A 119 1.30 -6.49 6.86
CA THR A 119 0.43 -7.62 7.25
C THR A 119 1.21 -8.93 7.15
N VAL A 120 0.91 -9.91 8.01
CA VAL A 120 1.61 -11.22 8.00
C VAL A 120 1.42 -11.97 6.68
N SER A 121 0.19 -12.00 6.15
CA SER A 121 -0.10 -12.54 4.81
C SER A 121 -0.68 -11.46 3.91
N THR A 122 -0.18 -11.39 2.68
CA THR A 122 -0.80 -10.62 1.59
C THR A 122 -1.81 -11.49 0.85
N THR A 123 -2.73 -10.85 0.12
CA THR A 123 -3.71 -11.53 -0.73
C THR A 123 -3.03 -12.33 -1.85
N ALA A 124 -2.03 -11.74 -2.49
CA ALA A 124 -1.22 -12.42 -3.51
C ALA A 124 -0.46 -13.63 -2.94
N ALA A 125 0.11 -13.53 -1.74
CA ALA A 125 0.76 -14.69 -1.12
C ALA A 125 -0.24 -15.80 -0.78
N ALA A 126 -1.47 -15.45 -0.41
CA ALA A 126 -2.53 -16.44 -0.15
C ALA A 126 -2.96 -17.18 -1.43
N THR A 127 -3.09 -16.49 -2.56
CA THR A 127 -3.41 -17.11 -3.85
C THR A 127 -2.28 -17.98 -4.37
N VAL A 128 -1.02 -17.55 -4.22
CA VAL A 128 0.14 -18.37 -4.62
C VAL A 128 0.20 -19.67 -3.81
N ARG A 129 -0.10 -19.63 -2.50
CA ARG A 129 -0.14 -20.85 -1.68
C ARG A 129 -1.20 -21.84 -2.14
N SER A 130 -2.38 -21.37 -2.56
CA SER A 130 -3.44 -22.26 -3.05
C SER A 130 -3.14 -22.79 -4.45
N THR A 131 -2.58 -21.98 -5.35
CA THR A 131 -2.22 -22.44 -6.70
C THR A 131 -1.09 -23.46 -6.67
N VAL A 132 -0.04 -23.23 -5.89
CA VAL A 132 1.06 -24.19 -5.73
C VAL A 132 0.58 -25.50 -5.15
N ARG A 133 -0.30 -25.46 -4.14
CA ARG A 133 -0.90 -26.68 -3.58
C ARG A 133 -1.65 -27.49 -4.65
N ARG A 134 -2.55 -26.84 -5.39
CA ARG A 134 -3.33 -27.48 -6.47
C ARG A 134 -2.43 -28.07 -7.56
N LEU A 135 -1.37 -27.37 -7.94
CA LEU A 135 -0.46 -27.86 -8.97
C LEU A 135 0.32 -29.09 -8.52
N ARG A 136 0.74 -29.16 -7.25
CA ARG A 136 1.42 -30.35 -6.68
C ARG A 136 0.51 -31.57 -6.66
N GLU A 137 -0.75 -31.38 -6.25
CA GLU A 137 -1.76 -32.46 -6.23
C GLU A 137 -2.01 -33.05 -7.63
N ILE A 138 -1.88 -32.27 -8.70
CA ILE A 138 -2.05 -32.75 -10.09
C ILE A 138 -0.81 -33.49 -10.60
N THR A 139 0.39 -33.07 -10.20
CA THR A 139 1.64 -33.68 -10.68
C THR A 139 2.00 -34.98 -9.97
N GLU A 140 1.52 -35.15 -8.73
CA GLU A 140 1.82 -36.31 -7.88
C GLU A 140 0.72 -37.39 -7.93
N ALA A 141 -0.39 -37.11 -8.64
CA ALA A 141 -1.45 -38.07 -8.97
C ALA A 141 -1.13 -38.81 -10.28
#